data_AF-X1E3L8-F1
#
_entry.id   AF-X1E3L8-F1
#
_cell.length_a   1.000
_cell.length_b   1.000
_cell.length_c   1.000
_cell.angle_alpha   90.00
_cell.angle_beta   90.00
_cell.angle_gamma   90.00
#
_symmetry.space_group_name_H-M   'P 1'
#
loop_
_entity.id
_entity.type
_entity.pdbx_description
1 polymer ?
#
loop_
_entity_poly.entity_id
_entity_poly.type
_entity_poly.pdbx_seq_one_letter_code
_entity_poly.pdbx_strand_id
1 'polypeptide(L)'
;MAKLKAPLLSLGASGAIGKSLVFFPWKGIDAVREYVIPTNPKSTKQQAQRNLLTAALAEFHATGYDEDDMTAWALFASTFPTPRTGFNAMVRAHIMQALGDGTWWRMHDVFPDPLAGGGATVTCQTTETVPAMIGCRYGYSKTSMPNSVGAASIEDGLATWTIPDLTEGKEVYLFLSQQPVTYKGKTFYQGRTGVYHYTALAPA
;
A
#
# COMPACT_ATOMS: atom_id res chain seq x y z
N MET A 1 -27.56 19.28 -30.06
CA MET A 1 -26.65 20.39 -30.38
C MET A 1 -27.17 21.08 -31.62
N ALA A 2 -27.42 22.38 -31.54
CA ALA A 2 -27.75 23.15 -32.73
C ALA A 2 -26.52 23.20 -33.65
N LYS A 3 -26.65 22.76 -34.91
CA LYS A 3 -25.63 23.03 -35.93
C LYS A 3 -25.68 24.52 -36.23
N LEU A 4 -24.60 25.25 -35.94
CA LEU A 4 -24.49 26.65 -36.33
C LEU A 4 -24.11 26.74 -37.80
N LYS A 5 -24.89 27.50 -38.56
CA LYS A 5 -24.42 28.03 -39.84
C LYS A 5 -23.63 29.30 -39.53
N ALA A 6 -22.31 29.26 -39.74
CA ALA A 6 -21.39 30.38 -39.57
C ALA A 6 -21.38 31.02 -38.17
N PRO A 7 -20.91 30.31 -37.12
CA PRO A 7 -20.83 30.86 -35.76
C PRO A 7 -20.02 32.17 -35.66
N LEU A 8 -19.05 32.36 -36.56
CA LEU A 8 -18.24 33.57 -36.80
C LEU A 8 -17.72 33.54 -38.27
N LEU A 9 -18.62 33.49 -39.25
CA LEU A 9 -18.25 33.50 -40.68
C LEU A 9 -17.32 32.33 -41.14
N SER A 10 -17.34 31.18 -40.46
CA SER A 10 -16.56 29.98 -40.82
C SER A 10 -15.02 30.11 -40.76
N LEU A 11 -14.49 31.10 -40.04
CA LEU A 11 -13.04 31.27 -39.85
C LEU A 11 -12.51 30.42 -38.68
N GLY A 12 -12.67 29.09 -38.73
CA GLY A 12 -11.98 28.14 -37.83
C GLY A 12 -11.90 28.56 -36.34
N ALA A 13 -12.93 29.22 -35.82
CA ALA A 13 -12.84 29.91 -34.55
C ALA A 13 -12.70 28.90 -33.41
N SER A 14 -11.73 29.13 -32.52
CA SER A 14 -11.47 28.26 -31.37
C SER A 14 -11.32 29.08 -30.10
N GLY A 15 -11.73 28.50 -28.97
CA GLY A 15 -11.58 29.12 -27.65
C GLY A 15 -12.88 29.66 -27.05
N ALA A 16 -12.78 30.26 -25.87
CA ALA A 16 -13.91 30.76 -25.10
C ALA A 16 -14.10 32.27 -25.31
N ILE A 17 -15.33 32.69 -25.61
CA ILE A 17 -15.71 34.10 -25.67
C ILE A 17 -16.47 34.43 -24.39
N GLY A 18 -16.00 35.42 -23.63
CA GLY A 18 -16.70 35.98 -22.48
C GLY A 18 -17.05 34.99 -21.36
N LYS A 19 -16.42 33.80 -21.32
CA LYS A 19 -16.81 32.67 -20.45
C LYS A 19 -18.31 32.31 -20.55
N SER A 20 -18.91 32.51 -21.72
CA SER A 20 -20.29 32.14 -22.00
C SER A 20 -20.38 31.05 -23.07
N LEU A 21 -19.52 31.12 -24.08
CA LEU A 21 -19.51 30.19 -25.21
C LEU A 21 -18.08 29.72 -25.51
N VAL A 22 -17.94 28.47 -25.94
CA VAL A 22 -16.69 27.87 -26.40
C VAL A 22 -16.87 27.34 -27.81
N PHE A 23 -16.05 27.82 -28.73
CA PHE A 23 -15.99 27.38 -30.13
C PHE A 23 -14.88 26.35 -30.28
N PHE A 24 -15.19 25.24 -30.96
CA PHE A 24 -14.22 24.19 -31.25
C PHE A 24 -14.70 23.30 -32.42
N PRO A 25 -13.78 22.74 -33.21
CA PRO A 25 -14.12 21.74 -34.21
C PRO A 25 -14.47 20.41 -33.52
N TRP A 26 -15.63 19.84 -33.86
CA TRP A 26 -16.06 18.52 -33.40
C TRP A 26 -16.38 17.61 -34.59
N LYS A 27 -15.51 16.63 -34.86
CA LYS A 27 -15.68 15.65 -35.95
C LYS A 27 -15.97 16.32 -37.31
N GLY A 28 -15.21 17.37 -37.64
CA GLY A 28 -15.36 18.11 -38.90
C GLY A 28 -16.56 19.07 -38.95
N ILE A 29 -17.23 19.31 -37.82
CA ILE A 29 -18.32 20.28 -37.70
C ILE A 29 -17.89 21.38 -36.73
N ASP A 30 -18.06 22.64 -37.12
CA ASP A 30 -17.87 23.77 -36.21
C ASP A 30 -19.01 23.79 -35.17
N ALA A 31 -18.65 23.52 -33.92
CA ALA A 31 -19.60 23.43 -32.81
C ALA A 31 -19.36 24.59 -31.84
N VAL A 32 -20.46 25.08 -31.25
CA VAL A 32 -20.41 25.88 -30.02
C VAL A 32 -20.99 25.07 -28.88
N ARG A 33 -20.43 25.25 -27.69
CA ARG A 33 -21.06 24.84 -26.45
C ARG A 33 -21.05 25.98 -25.45
N GLU A 34 -21.98 25.94 -24.51
CA GLU A 34 -21.94 26.80 -23.34
C GLU A 34 -20.62 26.58 -22.57
N TYR A 35 -20.04 27.66 -22.08
CA TYR A 35 -18.89 27.62 -21.20
C TYR A 35 -19.34 27.06 -19.85
N VAL A 36 -19.20 25.75 -19.70
CA VAL A 36 -19.46 25.06 -18.44
C VAL A 36 -18.18 25.12 -17.61
N ILE A 37 -18.23 25.82 -16.48
CA ILE A 37 -17.25 25.62 -15.40
C ILE A 37 -17.65 24.31 -14.73
N PRO A 38 -16.84 23.24 -14.81
CA PRO A 38 -17.16 22.01 -14.12
C PRO A 38 -17.22 22.30 -12.63
N THR A 39 -18.36 22.01 -12.00
CA THR A 39 -18.40 21.96 -10.54
C THR A 39 -17.40 20.89 -10.13
N ASN A 40 -16.33 21.28 -9.43
CA ASN A 40 -15.46 20.36 -8.71
C ASN A 40 -15.90 20.36 -7.25
N PRO A 41 -17.07 19.76 -6.91
CA PRO A 41 -17.54 19.79 -5.55
C PRO A 41 -16.48 19.12 -4.69
N LYS A 42 -15.96 19.80 -3.68
CA LYS A 42 -15.10 19.19 -2.66
C LYS A 42 -16.00 18.49 -1.64
N SER A 43 -16.76 17.48 -2.07
CA SER A 43 -17.68 16.79 -1.15
C SER A 43 -16.92 16.16 0.02
N THR A 44 -17.58 15.98 1.15
CA THR A 44 -17.01 15.33 2.35
C THR A 44 -16.43 13.96 2.02
N LYS A 45 -17.11 13.18 1.16
CA LYS A 45 -16.64 11.85 0.72
C LYS A 45 -15.35 11.93 -0.10
N GLN A 46 -15.22 12.90 -1.01
CA GLN A 46 -13.99 13.10 -1.78
C GLN A 46 -12.84 13.61 -0.90
N GLN A 47 -13.14 14.47 0.08
CA GLN A 47 -12.13 14.90 1.06
C GLN A 47 -11.64 13.72 1.91
N ALA A 48 -12.55 12.87 2.39
CA ALA A 48 -12.19 11.68 3.17
C ALA A 48 -11.23 10.76 2.40
N GLN A 49 -11.53 10.44 1.13
CA GLN A 49 -10.64 9.59 0.33
C GLN A 49 -9.28 10.24 0.06
N ARG A 50 -9.23 11.56 -0.17
CA ARG A 50 -7.96 12.27 -0.35
C ARG A 50 -7.14 12.27 0.93
N ASN A 51 -7.76 12.48 2.08
CA ASN A 51 -7.08 12.47 3.37
C ASN A 51 -6.47 11.11 3.68
N LEU A 52 -7.16 10.01 3.36
CA LEU A 52 -6.61 8.65 3.49
C LEU A 52 -5.34 8.46 2.64
N LEU A 53 -5.36 8.92 1.39
CA LEU A 53 -4.20 8.86 0.52
C LEU A 53 -3.06 9.76 1.04
N THR A 54 -3.37 10.99 1.46
CA THR A 54 -2.39 11.90 2.05
C THR A 54 -1.73 11.30 3.29
N ALA A 55 -2.49 10.66 4.16
CA ALA A 55 -1.95 9.98 5.34
C ALA A 55 -1.00 8.83 4.95
N ALA A 56 -1.39 7.98 3.99
CA ALA A 56 -0.54 6.89 3.53
C ALA A 56 0.78 7.38 2.89
N LEU A 57 0.74 8.50 2.15
CA LEU A 57 1.94 9.12 1.57
C LEU A 57 2.85 9.72 2.63
N ALA A 58 2.27 10.42 3.60
CA ALA A 58 3.02 10.99 4.72
C ALA A 58 3.74 9.88 5.51
N GLU A 59 3.05 8.77 5.76
CA GLU A 59 3.65 7.61 6.42
C GLU A 59 4.80 7.02 5.60
N PHE A 60 4.61 6.75 4.30
CA PHE A 60 5.67 6.20 3.45
C PHE A 60 6.96 7.03 3.50
N HIS A 61 6.85 8.36 3.42
CA HIS A 61 8.00 9.25 3.46
C HIS A 61 8.60 9.41 4.86
N ALA A 62 7.78 9.28 5.92
CA ALA A 62 8.24 9.42 7.29
C ALA A 62 8.91 8.17 7.84
N THR A 63 8.59 6.98 7.30
CA THR A 63 9.21 5.71 7.73
C THR A 63 10.66 5.61 7.32
N GLY A 64 11.01 6.08 6.11
CA GLY A 64 12.39 5.98 5.61
C GLY A 64 12.81 4.55 5.26
N TYR A 65 11.90 3.76 4.66
CA TYR A 65 12.15 2.38 4.24
C TYR A 65 13.49 2.21 3.50
N ASP A 66 14.28 1.25 3.93
CA ASP A 66 15.55 0.89 3.30
C ASP A 66 15.33 0.02 2.05
N GLU A 67 16.42 -0.45 1.44
CA GLU A 67 16.38 -1.26 0.22
C GLU A 67 15.74 -2.64 0.45
N ASP A 68 15.95 -3.23 1.64
CA ASP A 68 15.42 -4.54 2.01
C ASP A 68 13.90 -4.46 2.21
N ASP A 69 13.42 -3.42 2.89
CA ASP A 69 12.00 -3.11 3.05
C ASP A 69 11.32 -2.89 1.69
N MET A 70 11.96 -2.14 0.79
CA MET A 70 11.43 -1.88 -0.55
C MET A 70 11.38 -3.15 -1.40
N THR A 71 12.38 -4.03 -1.28
CA THR A 71 12.39 -5.36 -1.90
C THR A 71 11.28 -6.24 -1.34
N ALA A 72 11.07 -6.22 -0.02
CA ALA A 72 10.01 -6.96 0.63
C ALA A 72 8.61 -6.47 0.20
N TRP A 73 8.42 -5.17 0.05
CA TRP A 73 7.19 -4.60 -0.49
C TRP A 73 6.97 -4.97 -1.96
N ALA A 74 8.02 -5.03 -2.77
CA ALA A 74 7.94 -5.51 -4.15
C ALA A 74 7.58 -7.00 -4.22
N LEU A 75 8.12 -7.83 -3.31
CA LEU A 75 7.77 -9.24 -3.22
C LEU A 75 6.29 -9.41 -2.82
N PHE A 76 5.80 -8.64 -1.85
CA PHE A 76 4.38 -8.60 -1.51
C PHE A 76 3.51 -8.12 -2.67
N ALA A 77 3.95 -7.10 -3.41
CA ALA A 77 3.24 -6.62 -4.60
C ALA A 77 3.07 -7.73 -5.66
N SER A 78 4.06 -8.63 -5.78
CA SER A 78 4.03 -9.76 -6.72
C SER A 78 3.00 -10.84 -6.37
N THR A 79 2.45 -10.86 -5.15
CA THR A 79 1.44 -11.86 -4.76
C THR A 79 0.05 -11.54 -5.29
N PHE A 80 -0.14 -10.35 -5.86
CA PHE A 80 -1.41 -9.93 -6.42
C PHE A 80 -1.53 -10.27 -7.91
N PRO A 81 -2.74 -10.58 -8.40
CA PRO A 81 -2.95 -10.88 -9.82
C PRO A 81 -2.74 -9.68 -10.75
N THR A 82 -2.78 -8.46 -10.22
CA THR A 82 -2.58 -7.23 -10.99
C THR A 82 -1.18 -6.68 -10.75
N PRO A 83 -0.40 -6.34 -11.80
CA PRO A 83 0.91 -5.72 -11.65
C PRO A 83 0.83 -4.44 -10.81
N ARG A 84 1.66 -4.34 -9.77
CA ARG A 84 1.77 -3.15 -8.93
C ARG A 84 3.19 -3.03 -8.38
N THR A 85 3.58 -1.82 -8.01
CA THR A 85 4.85 -1.55 -7.31
C THR A 85 4.71 -1.82 -5.82
N GLY A 86 5.84 -1.99 -5.11
CA GLY A 86 5.86 -2.11 -3.65
C GLY A 86 5.19 -0.92 -2.95
N PHE A 87 5.48 0.30 -3.41
CA PHE A 87 4.82 1.53 -2.97
C PHE A 87 3.28 1.45 -3.08
N ASN A 88 2.75 1.04 -4.24
CA ASN A 88 1.31 0.90 -4.43
C ASN A 88 0.71 -0.19 -3.51
N ALA A 89 1.49 -1.22 -3.16
CA ALA A 89 1.05 -2.26 -2.25
C ALA A 89 0.99 -1.77 -0.79
N MET A 90 2.00 -1.01 -0.33
CA MET A 90 2.02 -0.39 1.00
C MET A 90 0.87 0.60 1.15
N VAL A 91 0.76 1.57 0.24
CA VAL A 91 -0.29 2.61 0.27
C VAL A 91 -1.69 1.97 0.32
N ARG A 92 -1.89 0.89 -0.44
CA ARG A 92 -3.14 0.13 -0.37
C ARG A 92 -3.36 -0.50 1.00
N ALA A 93 -2.35 -1.13 1.60
CA ALA A 93 -2.47 -1.75 2.92
C ALA A 93 -2.86 -0.70 3.98
N HIS A 94 -2.18 0.45 3.96
CA HIS A 94 -2.47 1.58 4.86
C HIS A 94 -3.91 2.11 4.71
N ILE A 95 -4.38 2.28 3.47
CA ILE A 95 -5.76 2.74 3.24
C ILE A 95 -6.79 1.69 3.67
N MET A 96 -6.56 0.41 3.37
CA MET A 96 -7.53 -0.65 3.64
C MET A 96 -7.71 -0.92 5.13
N GLN A 97 -6.64 -0.81 5.92
CA GLN A 97 -6.75 -0.96 7.37
C GLN A 97 -7.49 0.24 7.99
N ALA A 98 -7.22 1.46 7.53
CA ALA A 98 -7.93 2.66 8.00
C ALA A 98 -9.43 2.62 7.66
N LEU A 99 -9.79 2.04 6.52
CA LEU A 99 -11.19 1.84 6.13
C LEU A 99 -11.93 0.79 6.98
N GLY A 100 -11.20 -0.07 7.68
CA GLY A 100 -11.76 -1.01 8.65
C GLY A 100 -11.61 -0.56 10.10
N ASP A 101 -11.32 0.72 10.34
CA ASP A 101 -11.09 1.29 11.68
C ASP A 101 -9.87 0.71 12.41
N GLY A 102 -8.89 0.21 11.65
CA GLY A 102 -7.59 -0.19 12.18
C GLY A 102 -6.68 1.01 12.46
N THR A 103 -5.67 0.79 13.29
CA THR A 103 -4.57 1.72 13.49
C THR A 103 -3.31 1.26 12.74
N TRP A 104 -2.60 2.19 12.12
CA TRP A 104 -1.33 1.89 11.45
C TRP A 104 -0.18 2.09 12.43
N TRP A 105 0.43 1.00 12.85
CA TRP A 105 1.71 1.05 13.54
C TRP A 105 2.83 0.82 12.54
N ARG A 106 3.77 1.76 12.55
CA ARG A 106 4.95 1.71 11.70
C ARG A 106 5.83 0.53 12.13
N MET A 107 6.19 -0.29 11.15
CA MET A 107 7.15 -1.39 11.24
C MET A 107 8.09 -1.29 10.03
N HIS A 108 9.39 -1.25 10.26
CA HIS A 108 10.43 -1.14 9.21
C HIS A 108 11.77 -1.73 9.69
N ASP A 109 12.77 -1.73 8.82
CA ASP A 109 14.11 -2.27 9.06
C ASP A 109 14.02 -3.72 9.58
N VAL A 110 13.27 -4.56 8.85
CA VAL A 110 13.09 -5.95 9.24
C VAL A 110 14.29 -6.77 8.81
N PHE A 111 14.94 -7.40 9.78
CA PHE A 111 16.11 -8.23 9.54
C PHE A 111 15.89 -9.65 10.08
N PRO A 112 15.78 -10.67 9.19
CA PRO A 112 15.81 -12.07 9.60
C PRO A 112 17.25 -12.58 9.68
N ASP A 113 17.71 -12.94 10.88
CA ASP A 113 18.98 -13.60 11.15
C ASP A 113 18.80 -15.13 11.24
N PRO A 114 19.17 -15.91 10.21
CA PRO A 114 18.93 -17.34 10.18
C PRO A 114 19.78 -18.08 11.22
N LEU A 115 19.15 -19.02 11.93
CA LEU A 115 19.80 -19.86 12.93
C LEU A 115 20.07 -21.27 12.37
N ALA A 116 21.05 -21.95 12.96
CA ALA A 116 21.29 -23.36 12.70
C ALA A 116 20.03 -24.19 13.03
N GLY A 117 19.67 -25.14 12.17
CA GLY A 117 18.41 -25.89 12.30
C GLY A 117 17.21 -25.26 11.57
N GLY A 118 17.45 -24.18 10.82
CA GLY A 118 16.48 -23.63 9.88
C GLY A 118 15.50 -22.61 10.46
N GLY A 119 15.58 -22.33 11.77
CA GLY A 119 14.87 -21.21 12.40
C GLY A 119 15.50 -19.85 12.09
N ALA A 120 15.00 -18.78 12.69
CA ALA A 120 15.59 -17.45 12.57
C ALA A 120 15.21 -16.54 13.75
N THR A 121 16.11 -15.64 14.13
CA THR A 121 15.76 -14.48 14.96
C THR A 121 15.39 -13.33 14.04
N VAL A 122 14.19 -12.77 14.18
CA VAL A 122 13.76 -11.63 13.38
C VAL A 122 13.75 -10.39 14.26
N THR A 123 14.29 -9.28 13.77
CA THR A 123 14.22 -7.97 14.42
C THR A 123 13.47 -6.96 13.55
N CYS A 124 12.81 -5.98 14.17
CA CYS A 124 12.12 -4.90 13.45
C CYS A 124 12.02 -3.64 14.33
N GLN A 125 12.19 -2.48 13.72
CA GLN A 125 11.88 -1.20 14.34
C GLN A 125 10.37 -0.97 14.34
N THR A 126 9.80 -0.70 15.51
CA THR A 126 8.36 -0.51 15.69
C THR A 126 8.05 0.67 16.60
N THR A 127 6.88 1.28 16.36
CA THR A 127 6.28 2.29 17.24
C THR A 127 5.39 1.69 18.32
N GLU A 128 5.13 0.38 18.25
CA GLU A 128 4.37 -0.36 19.25
C GLU A 128 5.21 -0.62 20.51
N THR A 129 4.59 -0.61 21.68
CA THR A 129 5.24 -0.89 22.97
C THR A 129 4.77 -2.21 23.59
N VAL A 130 3.71 -2.81 23.06
CA VAL A 130 3.11 -4.05 23.57
C VAL A 130 3.47 -5.25 22.66
N PRO A 131 4.34 -6.18 23.08
CA PRO A 131 4.77 -7.33 22.26
C PRO A 131 3.62 -8.22 21.77
N ALA A 132 2.58 -8.40 22.59
CA ALA A 132 1.42 -9.24 22.26
C ALA A 132 0.58 -8.71 21.07
N MET A 133 0.78 -7.45 20.67
CA MET A 133 0.04 -6.85 19.55
C MET A 133 0.67 -7.17 18.18
N ILE A 134 1.96 -7.51 18.14
CA ILE A 134 2.71 -7.74 16.90
C ILE A 134 3.05 -9.22 16.73
N GLY A 135 2.75 -9.76 15.55
CA GLY A 135 3.01 -11.15 15.20
C GLY A 135 3.85 -11.26 13.93
N CYS A 136 4.79 -12.20 13.94
CA CYS A 136 5.51 -12.64 12.76
C CYS A 136 4.81 -13.87 12.18
N ARG A 137 4.35 -13.76 10.94
CA ARG A 137 3.77 -14.88 10.18
C ARG A 137 4.80 -15.41 9.21
N TYR A 138 4.94 -16.73 9.15
CA TYR A 138 5.96 -17.37 8.33
C TYR A 138 5.47 -18.66 7.66
N GLY A 139 6.15 -19.08 6.59
CA GLY A 139 5.88 -20.32 5.86
C GLY A 139 6.72 -20.47 4.59
N TYR A 140 6.56 -21.59 3.89
CA TYR A 140 7.37 -21.89 2.69
C TYR A 140 6.83 -21.27 1.39
N SER A 141 5.79 -20.45 1.46
CA SER A 141 5.19 -19.81 0.30
C SER A 141 4.98 -18.32 0.54
N LYS A 142 5.39 -17.50 -0.43
CA LYS A 142 5.10 -16.07 -0.46
C LYS A 142 3.61 -15.72 -0.41
N THR A 143 2.71 -16.64 -0.78
CA THR A 143 1.25 -16.43 -0.76
C THR A 143 0.54 -17.09 0.41
N SER A 144 1.21 -17.98 1.15
CA SER A 144 0.60 -18.74 2.25
C SER A 144 1.60 -18.95 3.39
N MET A 145 1.38 -18.25 4.49
CA MET A 145 2.20 -18.26 5.71
C MET A 145 1.30 -18.59 6.90
N PRO A 146 1.01 -19.89 7.11
CA PRO A 146 0.02 -20.34 8.09
C PRO A 146 0.51 -20.23 9.53
N ASN A 147 1.82 -20.27 9.75
CA ASN A 147 2.41 -20.27 11.08
C ASN A 147 2.55 -18.83 11.57
N SER A 148 2.47 -18.64 12.89
CA SER A 148 2.59 -17.34 13.53
C SER A 148 3.31 -17.48 14.86
N VAL A 149 4.19 -16.53 15.15
CA VAL A 149 4.84 -16.37 16.45
C VAL A 149 4.66 -14.92 16.93
N GLY A 150 4.37 -14.73 18.22
CA GLY A 150 4.28 -13.40 18.82
C GLY A 150 5.67 -12.81 19.09
N ALA A 151 5.78 -11.49 19.25
CA ALA A 151 7.07 -10.91 19.64
C ALA A 151 7.47 -11.40 21.03
N ALA A 152 8.74 -11.79 21.18
CA ALA A 152 9.34 -12.20 22.44
C ALA A 152 9.57 -10.99 23.35
N SER A 153 10.01 -9.87 22.79
CA SER A 153 10.25 -8.61 23.49
C SER A 153 10.12 -7.43 22.54
N ILE A 154 9.89 -6.25 23.13
CA ILE A 154 10.09 -4.95 22.50
C ILE A 154 10.91 -4.13 23.49
N GLU A 155 12.11 -3.74 23.10
CA GLU A 155 13.03 -2.94 23.91
C GLU A 155 13.51 -1.75 23.08
N ASP A 156 13.34 -0.53 23.59
CA ASP A 156 13.73 0.72 22.92
C ASP A 156 13.26 0.84 21.46
N GLY A 157 12.06 0.34 21.15
CA GLY A 157 11.47 0.36 19.80
C GLY A 157 11.93 -0.78 18.90
N LEU A 158 12.82 -1.67 19.36
CA LEU A 158 13.24 -2.86 18.65
C LEU A 158 12.42 -4.07 19.11
N ALA A 159 11.60 -4.62 18.22
CA ALA A 159 10.87 -5.85 18.45
C ALA A 159 11.68 -7.06 17.99
N THR A 160 11.59 -8.18 18.73
CA THR A 160 12.29 -9.43 18.40
C THR A 160 11.34 -10.62 18.38
N TRP A 161 11.52 -11.52 17.41
CA TRP A 161 10.82 -12.80 17.31
C TRP A 161 11.80 -13.94 17.13
N THR A 162 11.46 -15.11 17.64
CA THR A 162 12.21 -16.35 17.41
C THR A 162 11.33 -17.31 16.62
N ILE A 163 11.69 -17.56 15.37
CA ILE A 163 11.06 -18.57 14.52
C ILE A 163 11.66 -19.93 14.90
N PRO A 164 10.83 -20.94 15.24
CA PRO A 164 11.32 -22.27 15.58
C PRO A 164 11.98 -22.95 14.38
N ASP A 165 12.72 -24.02 14.64
CA ASP A 165 13.40 -24.82 13.62
C ASP A 165 12.44 -25.27 12.50
N LEU A 166 12.94 -25.19 11.26
CA LEU A 166 12.20 -25.49 10.04
C LEU A 166 12.98 -26.49 9.19
N THR A 167 12.38 -26.94 8.09
CA THR A 167 13.07 -27.83 7.17
C THR A 167 14.24 -27.10 6.52
N GLU A 168 15.45 -27.61 6.77
CA GLU A 168 16.70 -27.14 6.18
C GLU A 168 16.63 -26.99 4.65
N GLY A 169 17.34 -25.99 4.12
CA GLY A 169 17.51 -25.78 2.68
C GLY A 169 16.27 -25.26 1.97
N LYS A 170 15.17 -24.99 2.69
CA LYS A 170 13.98 -24.36 2.14
C LYS A 170 14.01 -22.86 2.32
N GLU A 171 13.50 -22.15 1.31
CA GLU A 171 13.17 -20.73 1.43
C GLU A 171 11.97 -20.56 2.36
N VAL A 172 12.16 -19.76 3.40
CA VAL A 172 11.14 -19.36 4.36
C VAL A 172 10.77 -17.92 4.07
N TYR A 173 9.48 -17.67 3.86
CA TYR A 173 8.92 -16.34 3.68
C TYR A 173 8.23 -15.89 4.97
N LEU A 174 8.33 -14.61 5.28
CA LEU A 174 7.71 -14.03 6.48
C LEU A 174 7.22 -12.60 6.26
N PHE A 175 6.27 -12.17 7.08
CA PHE A 175 5.92 -10.76 7.25
C PHE A 175 5.48 -10.50 8.68
N LEU A 176 5.60 -9.25 9.09
CA LEU A 176 5.13 -8.76 10.38
C LEU A 176 3.79 -8.08 10.19
N SER A 177 2.89 -8.31 11.14
CA SER A 177 1.55 -7.74 11.15
C SER A 177 0.99 -7.71 12.55
N GLN A 178 0.06 -6.80 12.83
CA GLN A 178 -0.74 -6.90 14.04
C GLN A 178 -2.08 -7.60 13.80
N GLN A 179 -3.04 -7.31 14.68
CA GLN A 179 -4.36 -7.89 14.68
C GLN A 179 -5.07 -7.67 13.33
N PRO A 180 -5.84 -8.67 12.87
CA PRO A 180 -6.61 -8.56 11.65
C PRO A 180 -7.76 -7.55 11.80
N VAL A 181 -8.08 -6.84 10.72
CA VAL A 181 -9.22 -5.93 10.58
C VAL A 181 -10.08 -6.38 9.42
N THR A 182 -11.40 -6.31 9.58
CA THR A 182 -12.32 -6.66 8.49
C THR A 182 -12.88 -5.41 7.84
N TYR A 183 -12.71 -5.28 6.53
CA TYR A 183 -13.39 -4.28 5.72
C TYR A 183 -14.04 -4.94 4.51
N LYS A 184 -15.35 -4.73 4.32
CA LYS A 184 -16.15 -5.30 3.22
C LYS A 184 -15.96 -6.82 3.06
N GLY A 185 -15.95 -7.56 4.18
CA GLY A 185 -15.80 -9.03 4.19
C GLY A 185 -14.41 -9.53 3.80
N LYS A 186 -13.40 -8.65 3.73
CA LYS A 186 -12.00 -9.01 3.51
C LYS A 186 -11.19 -8.66 4.75
N THR A 187 -10.28 -9.56 5.11
CA THR A 187 -9.36 -9.36 6.22
C THR A 187 -8.11 -8.64 5.75
N PHE A 188 -7.78 -7.56 6.44
CA PHE A 188 -6.54 -6.79 6.37
C PHE A 188 -5.84 -6.87 7.73
N TYR A 189 -4.67 -6.26 7.86
CA TYR A 189 -3.91 -6.25 9.11
C TYR A 189 -3.71 -4.80 9.57
N GLN A 190 -3.82 -4.56 10.87
CA GLN A 190 -3.41 -3.30 11.50
C GLN A 190 -1.88 -3.23 11.45
N GLY A 191 -1.31 -2.32 10.66
CA GLY A 191 0.13 -2.32 10.40
C GLY A 191 0.62 -3.61 9.72
N ARG A 192 1.45 -3.47 8.69
CA ARG A 192 2.06 -4.63 8.05
C ARG A 192 3.32 -4.23 7.32
N THR A 193 4.28 -5.15 7.26
CA THR A 193 5.48 -5.02 6.45
C THR A 193 5.34 -5.69 5.08
N GLY A 194 6.36 -5.51 4.23
CA GLY A 194 6.57 -6.34 3.06
C GLY A 194 6.73 -7.83 3.41
N VAL A 195 6.89 -8.66 2.39
CA VAL A 195 7.25 -10.07 2.56
C VAL A 195 8.76 -10.19 2.45
N TYR A 196 9.42 -10.63 3.52
CA TYR A 196 10.84 -10.96 3.56
C TYR A 196 11.02 -12.47 3.35
N HIS A 197 12.24 -12.88 3.04
CA HIS A 197 12.57 -14.30 2.96
C HIS A 197 14.01 -14.57 3.43
N TYR A 198 14.26 -15.79 3.85
CA TYR A 198 15.59 -16.31 4.16
C TYR A 198 15.69 -17.80 3.83
N THR A 199 16.90 -18.29 3.61
CA THR A 199 17.16 -19.73 3.42
C THR A 199 17.42 -20.39 4.78
N ALA A 200 16.67 -21.45 5.10
CA ALA A 200 16.89 -22.24 6.31
C ALA A 200 18.29 -22.89 6.31
N LEU A 201 19.12 -22.54 7.30
CA LEU A 201 20.49 -23.06 7.44
C LEU A 201 20.52 -24.47 8.05
N ALA A 202 21.56 -25.22 7.70
CA ALA A 202 21.87 -26.53 8.28
C ALA A 202 22.14 -26.44 9.78
N PRO A 203 21.84 -27.49 10.57
CA PRO A 203 22.39 -27.60 11.92
C PRO A 203 23.93 -27.65 11.86
N ALA A 204 24.59 -26.91 12.74
CA ALA A 204 26.04 -26.85 12.88
C ALA A 204 26.62 -28.16 13.46
#